data_AF-A0A0B2P7I0-F1
#
_entry.id   AF-A0A0B2P7I0-F1
#
_cell.length_a   1.000
_cell.length_b   1.000
_cell.length_c   1.000
_cell.angle_alpha   90.00
_cell.angle_beta   90.00
_cell.angle_gamma   90.00
#
_symmetry.space_group_name_H-M   'P 1'
#
loop_
_entity.id
_entity.type
_entity.pdbx_description
1 polymer ?
#
loop_
_entity_poly.entity_id
_entity_poly.type
_entity_poly.pdbx_seq_one_letter_code
_entity_poly.pdbx_strand_id
1 'polypeptide(L)' 'EVVHLTNHKKDKVGLMAIKIDHEKAYDHLLWEFVKDSLEDVGFPNHLTQVIWSCISSTSMKALWNGEALESFSPTRRL' A
#
# COMPACT_ATOMS: atom_id res chain seq x y z
N GLU A 1 -2.24 -1.64 -10.38
CA GLU A 1 -2.34 -2.33 -11.69
C GLU A 1 -3.58 -1.84 -12.43
N VAL A 2 -3.51 -1.72 -13.75
CA VAL A 2 -4.61 -1.24 -14.61
C VAL A 2 -5.10 -2.40 -15.44
N VAL A 3 -6.28 -2.96 -15.20
CA VAL A 3 -7.08 -3.62 -16.25
C VAL A 3 -8.57 -3.70 -15.88
N HIS A 4 -9.42 -2.92 -16.55
CA HIS A 4 -10.73 -3.41 -16.97
C HIS A 4 -11.14 -2.75 -18.29
N LEU A 5 -10.97 -3.47 -19.40
CA LEU A 5 -11.48 -3.09 -20.72
C LEU A 5 -12.87 -3.71 -20.89
N THR A 6 -13.91 -2.95 -20.56
CA THR A 6 -15.29 -3.43 -20.66
C THR A 6 -15.75 -3.34 -22.12
N ASN A 7 -15.85 -4.49 -22.79
CA ASN A 7 -16.26 -4.59 -24.20
C ASN A 7 -17.80 -4.55 -24.29
N HIS A 8 -18.41 -3.38 -24.52
CA HIS A 8 -19.87 -3.27 -24.69
C HIS A 8 -20.27 -2.52 -25.96
N LYS A 9 -20.62 -3.36 -26.95
CA LYS A 9 -21.58 -3.18 -28.06
C LYS A 9 -21.21 -2.30 -29.27
N LYS A 10 -21.57 -2.86 -30.43
CA LYS A 10 -21.47 -2.36 -31.79
C LYS A 10 -22.27 -1.07 -31.99
N ASP A 11 -21.71 0.07 -31.63
CA ASP A 11 -21.72 1.29 -32.45
C ASP A 11 -20.95 2.39 -31.71
N LYS A 12 -19.87 2.89 -32.32
CA LYS A 12 -19.05 4.02 -31.85
C LYS A 12 -18.56 3.96 -30.39
N VAL A 13 -17.72 2.97 -30.05
CA VAL A 13 -17.13 2.86 -28.71
C VAL A 13 -15.69 3.36 -28.73
N GLY A 14 -15.45 4.51 -28.08
CA GLY A 14 -14.10 4.97 -27.75
C GLY A 14 -13.45 4.06 -26.71
N LEU A 15 -12.15 3.83 -26.83
CA LEU A 15 -11.38 3.08 -25.83
C LEU A 15 -11.39 3.85 -24.51
N MET A 16 -11.98 3.27 -23.46
CA MET A 16 -11.92 3.82 -22.10
C MET A 16 -10.85 3.07 -21.31
N ALA A 17 -9.80 3.78 -20.90
CA ALA A 17 -8.80 3.28 -19.99
C ALA A 17 -9.04 3.90 -18.60
N ILE A 18 -9.27 3.06 -17.60
CA ILE A 18 -9.39 3.49 -16.20
C ILE A 18 -8.03 3.35 -15.54
N LYS A 19 -7.37 4.48 -15.27
CA LYS A 19 -6.13 4.51 -14.49
C LYS A 19 -6.49 4.67 -13.00
N ILE A 20 -6.11 3.69 -12.19
CA ILE A 20 -6.16 3.80 -10.73
C ILE A 20 -4.77 4.25 -10.28
N ASP A 21 -4.67 5.50 -9.82
CA ASP A 21 -3.46 6.05 -9.24
C ASP A 21 -3.53 5.89 -7.71
N HIS A 22 -2.58 5.17 -7.13
CA HIS A 22 -2.48 5.00 -5.68
C HIS A 22 -1.54 6.09 -5.13
N GLU A 23 -2.02 7.32 -5.06
CA GLU A 23 -1.31 8.37 -4.36
C GLU A 23 -1.15 7.96 -2.88
N LYS A 24 0.09 7.94 -2.39
CA LYS A 24 0.44 7.58 -1.00
C LYS A 24 -0.09 6.21 -0.58
N ALA A 25 0.02 5.20 -1.46
CA ALA A 25 -0.37 3.82 -1.18
C ALA A 25 0.09 3.33 0.20
N TYR A 26 1.34 3.62 0.57
CA TYR A 26 1.94 3.21 1.83
C TYR A 26 1.37 3.89 3.08
N ASP A 27 0.78 5.09 2.95
CA ASP A 27 0.17 5.81 4.07
C ASP A 27 -1.23 5.27 4.38
N HIS A 28 -1.89 4.65 3.39
CA HIS A 28 -3.24 4.11 3.51
C HIS A 28 -3.28 2.57 3.64
N LEU A 29 -2.14 1.89 3.56
CA LEU A 29 -2.08 0.45 3.75
C LEU A 29 -2.42 0.09 5.20
N LEU A 30 -3.42 -0.77 5.36
CA LEU A 30 -3.68 -1.47 6.61
C LEU A 30 -2.59 -2.53 6.79
N TRP A 31 -1.62 -2.26 7.65
CA TRP A 31 -0.52 -3.20 7.88
C TRP A 31 -0.98 -4.54 8.47
N GLU A 32 -2.08 -4.54 9.24
CA GLU A 32 -2.75 -5.76 9.70
C GLU A 32 -3.21 -6.60 8.50
N PHE A 33 -3.82 -5.98 7.49
CA PHE A 33 -4.23 -6.67 6.26
C PHE A 33 -3.03 -7.28 5.51
N VAL A 34 -1.87 -6.60 5.50
CA VAL A 34 -0.64 -7.15 4.89
C VAL A 34 -0.17 -8.38 5.65
N LYS A 35 -0.20 -8.35 6.99
CA LYS A 35 0.16 -9.50 7.82
C LYS A 35 -0.79 -10.67 7.58
N ASP A 36 -2.09 -10.43 7.65
CA ASP A 36 -3.11 -11.45 7.44
C ASP A 36 -2.99 -12.06 6.03
N SER A 37 -2.76 -11.23 5.02
CA SER A 37 -2.53 -11.71 3.64
C SER A 37 -1.29 -12.60 3.52
N LEU A 38 -0.20 -12.28 4.22
CA LEU A 38 1.01 -13.11 4.23
C LEU A 38 0.77 -14.45 4.94
N GLU A 39 -0.02 -14.46 6.00
CA GLU A 39 -0.41 -15.69 6.70
C GLU A 39 -1.33 -16.57 5.82
N ASP A 40 -2.32 -15.96 5.15
CA ASP A 40 -3.30 -16.65 4.30
C ASP A 40 -2.67 -17.32 3.08
N VAL A 41 -1.65 -16.71 2.47
CA VAL A 41 -0.90 -17.33 1.35
C VAL A 41 0.12 -18.37 1.80
N GLY A 42 0.23 -18.64 3.10
CA GLY A 42 1.14 -19.62 3.68
C GLY A 42 2.60 -19.16 3.70
N PHE A 43 2.85 -17.85 3.77
CA PHE A 43 4.21 -17.32 3.85
C PHE A 43 4.88 -17.80 5.16
N PRO A 44 6.19 -18.08 5.16
CA PRO A 44 6.85 -18.61 6.37
C PRO A 44 6.69 -17.67 7.57
N ASN A 45 6.14 -18.19 8.67
CA ASN A 45 5.87 -17.41 9.88
C ASN A 45 7.06 -16.58 10.38
N HIS A 46 8.29 -17.11 10.26
CA HIS A 46 9.47 -16.36 10.67
C HIS A 46 9.66 -15.07 9.84
N LEU A 47 9.41 -15.13 8.52
CA LEU A 47 9.51 -13.96 7.65
C LEU A 47 8.37 -12.99 7.93
N THR A 48 7.15 -13.49 8.10
CA THR A 48 5.98 -12.66 8.46
C THR A 48 6.23 -11.90 9.76
N GLN A 49 6.84 -12.55 10.77
CA GLN A 49 7.20 -11.89 12.03
C GLN A 49 8.31 -10.86 11.88
N VAL A 50 9.33 -11.10 11.05
CA VAL A 50 10.37 -10.11 10.75
C VAL A 50 9.76 -8.89 10.07
N ILE A 51 8.93 -9.09 9.05
CA ILE A 51 8.23 -8.02 8.33
C ILE A 51 7.34 -7.22 9.29
N TRP A 52 6.55 -7.91 10.12
CA TRP A 52 5.68 -7.29 11.12
C TRP A 52 6.47 -6.49 12.16
N SER A 53 7.60 -7.02 12.63
CA SER A 53 8.48 -6.32 13.58
C SER A 53 9.04 -5.05 12.96
N CYS A 54 9.50 -5.08 11.71
CA CYS A 54 9.97 -3.90 11.01
C CYS A 54 8.88 -2.82 10.92
N ILE A 55 7.67 -3.20 10.52
CA ILE A 55 6.56 -2.26 10.33
C ILE A 55 6.07 -1.68 11.66
N SER A 56 5.85 -2.53 12.67
CA SER A 56 5.32 -2.12 13.98
C SER A 56 6.31 -1.30 14.82
N SER A 57 7.61 -1.45 14.58
CA SER A 57 8.67 -0.69 15.26
C SER A 57 9.17 0.51 14.45
N THR A 58 8.59 0.79 13.28
CA THR A 58 9.08 1.87 12.42
C THR A 58 8.93 3.21 13.12
N SER A 59 10.05 3.92 13.27
CA SER A 59 10.09 5.34 13.61
C SER A 59 10.44 6.11 12.35
N MET A 60 9.53 6.98 11.89
CA MET A 60 9.70 7.75 10.66
C MET A 60 10.23 9.13 10.98
N LYS A 61 11.11 9.67 10.13
CA LYS A 61 11.50 11.08 10.12
C LYS A 61 11.06 11.69 8.81
N ALA A 62 10.35 12.81 8.87
CA ALA A 62 10.03 13.56 7.66
C ALA A 62 11.28 14.35 7.24
N LEU A 63 11.70 14.18 5.99
CA LEU A 63 12.73 15.03 5.39
C LEU A 63 12.07 16.28 4.83
N TRP A 64 12.39 17.44 5.39
CA TRP A 64 11.91 18.74 4.94
C TRP A 64 13.10 19.60 4.53
N ASN A 65 13.16 20.01 3.26
CA ASN A 65 14.26 20.80 2.69
C ASN A 65 15.67 20.23 2.96
N GLY A 66 15.80 18.90 3.00
CA GLY A 66 17.07 18.22 3.25
C GLY A 66 17.41 18.02 4.73
N GLU A 67 16.63 18.58 5.66
CA GLU A 67 16.77 18.35 7.09
C GLU A 67 15.78 17.29 7.57
N ALA A 68 16.26 16.34 8.37
CA ALA A 68 15.42 15.35 9.01
C ALA A 68 14.73 15.99 10.22
N LEU A 69 13.40 16.07 10.18
CA LEU A 69 12.56 16.49 11.30
C LEU A 69 12.61 15.46 12.44
N GLU A 70 11.97 15.81 13.56
CA GLU A 70 11.83 14.90 14.69
C GLU A 70 11.19 13.57 14.27
N SER A 71 11.71 12.50 14.87
CA SER A 71 11.17 11.16 14.65
C SER A 71 9.78 11.06 15.26
N PHE A 72 8.83 10.61 14.45
CA PHE A 72 7.49 10.29 14.89
C PHE A 72 7.23 8.80 14.64
N SER A 73 6.49 8.18 15.55
CA SER A 73 5.89 6.88 15.26
C SER A 73 4.67 7.12 14.39
N PRO A 74 4.60 6.53 13.18
CA PRO A 74 3.42 6.64 12.34
C PRO A 74 2.25 5.93 13.03
N THR A 75 1.38 6.70 13.69
CA THR A 75 0.10 6.21 14.22
C THR A 75 -0.96 6.45 13.16
N ARG A 76 -1.64 5.37 12.72
CA ARG A 76 -2.79 5.47 11.84
C ARG A 76 -3.85 6.34 12.53
N ARG A 77 -4.06 7.57 12.06
CA ARG A 77 -5.27 8.33 12.43
C ARG A 77 -6.42 7.73 11.61
N LEU A 78 -7.41 7.20 12.33
CA LEU A 78 -8.69 6.77 11.79
C LEU A 78 -9.38 7.91 11.03
#